data_AF-A0A5C3LT55-F1
#
_entry.id   AF-A0A5C3LT55-F1
#
_cell.length_a   1.000
_cell.length_b   1.000
_cell.length_c   1.000
_cell.angle_alpha   90.00
_cell.angle_beta   90.00
_cell.angle_gamma   90.00
#
_symmetry.space_group_name_H-M   'P 1'
#
loop_
_entity.id
_entity.type
_entity.pdbx_description
1 polymer ?
#
loop_
_entity_poly.entity_id
_entity_poly.type
_entity_poly.pdbx_seq_one_letter_code
_entity_poly.pdbx_strand_id
1 'polypeptide(L)' 'VIWVNNQLPTRIWTAIDIPNTNNLTAIQLTGNYRRLSIFNFYNPWTSREVLNLFSKYLTDNRQNICSADNNYML' A
#
# COMPACT_ATOMS: atom_id res chain seq x y z
N VAL A 1 -14.31 -2.63 -1.89
CA VAL A 1 -14.06 -3.49 -3.09
C VAL A 1 -12.94 -2.84 -3.89
N ILE A 2 -11.80 -3.51 -4.04
CA ILE A 2 -10.74 -3.08 -4.96
C ILE A 2 -11.09 -3.67 -6.33
N TRP A 3 -11.35 -2.82 -7.32
CA TRP A 3 -11.56 -3.26 -8.70
C TRP A 3 -10.19 -3.45 -9.34
N VAL A 4 -9.80 -4.71 -9.50
CA VAL A 4 -8.51 -5.07 -10.09
C VAL A 4 -8.71 -5.27 -11.58
N ASN A 5 -7.92 -4.58 -12.40
CA ASN A 5 -7.89 -4.84 -13.84
C ASN A 5 -7.32 -6.26 -14.08
N ASN A 6 -8.09 -7.12 -14.76
CA ASN A 6 -7.69 -8.50 -15.11
C ASN A 6 -6.40 -8.58 -15.95
N GLN A 7 -5.90 -7.45 -16.45
CA GLN A 7 -4.61 -7.36 -17.14
C GLN A 7 -3.39 -7.45 -16.20
N LEU A 8 -3.57 -7.31 -14.89
CA LEU A 8 -2.51 -7.55 -13.90
C LEU A 8 -2.55 -9.02 -13.46
N PRO A 9 -1.54 -9.85 -13.78
CA PRO A 9 -1.48 -11.22 -13.29
C PRO A 9 -1.61 -11.26 -11.77
N THR A 10 -2.51 -12.08 -11.23
CA THR A 10 -2.77 -12.20 -9.78
C THR A 10 -1.55 -12.63 -8.97
N ARG A 11 -0.49 -13.14 -9.62
CA ARG A 11 0.76 -13.56 -8.97
C ARG A 11 1.75 -12.42 -8.75
N ILE A 12 1.54 -11.27 -9.38
CA ILE A 12 2.47 -10.14 -9.30
C ILE A 12 1.97 -9.03 -8.38
N TRP A 13 0.82 -9.20 -7.73
CA TRP A 13 0.30 -8.21 -6.80
C TRP A 13 -0.46 -8.83 -5.64
N THR A 14 -0.47 -8.12 -4.51
CA THR A 14 -1.22 -8.49 -3.31
C THR A 14 -1.90 -7.25 -2.73
N ALA A 15 -3.09 -7.40 -2.15
CA ALA A 15 -3.70 -6.33 -1.38
C ALA A 15 -2.98 -6.20 -0.03
N ILE A 16 -2.67 -4.98 0.37
CA ILE A 16 -2.18 -4.68 1.72
C ILE A 16 -3.41 -4.31 2.57
N ASP A 17 -3.68 -5.10 3.60
CA ASP A 17 -4.72 -4.79 4.57
C ASP A 17 -4.21 -3.73 5.56
N ILE A 18 -4.93 -2.61 5.64
CA ILE A 18 -4.61 -1.51 6.55
C ILE A 18 -5.77 -1.41 7.55
N PRO A 19 -5.56 -1.88 8.79
CA PRO A 19 -6.64 -2.00 9.75
C PRO A 19 -7.17 -0.64 10.17
N ASN A 20 -8.44 -0.62 10.59
CA ASN A 20 -9.12 0.53 11.18
C ASN A 20 -9.37 1.71 10.21
N THR A 21 -9.35 1.49 8.90
CA THR A 21 -9.74 2.52 7.92
C THR A 21 -10.31 1.92 6.63
N ASN A 22 -11.35 2.56 6.09
CA ASN A 22 -11.85 2.32 4.73
C ASN A 22 -11.47 3.47 3.78
N ASN A 23 -10.74 4.47 4.28
CA ASN A 23 -10.36 5.68 3.53
C ASN A 23 -9.08 5.50 2.71
N LEU A 24 -8.40 4.36 2.90
CA LEU A 24 -7.14 4.02 2.26
C LEU A 24 -7.24 2.59 1.75
N THR A 25 -6.81 2.37 0.51
CA THR A 25 -6.50 1.03 0.00
C THR A 25 -5.05 0.99 -0.41
N ALA A 26 -4.45 -0.19 -0.33
CA ALA A 26 -3.07 -0.36 -0.73
C ALA A 26 -2.88 -1.69 -1.44
N ILE A 27 -1.97 -1.69 -2.41
CA ILE A 27 -1.52 -2.90 -3.08
C ILE A 27 0.01 -2.93 -3.12
N GLN A 28 0.57 -4.12 -3.12
CA GLN A 28 2.00 -4.33 -3.36
C GLN A 28 2.19 -5.15 -4.61
N LEU A 29 2.86 -4.57 -5.61
CA LEU A 29 3.34 -5.29 -6.77
C LEU A 29 4.69 -5.93 -6.44
N THR A 30 4.89 -7.18 -6.86
CA THR A 30 6.16 -7.90 -6.75
C THR A 30 6.54 -8.40 -8.15
N GLY A 31 7.72 -8.02 -8.60
CA GLY A 31 8.26 -8.46 -9.88
C GLY A 31 9.75 -8.76 -9.81
N ASN A 32 10.32 -9.13 -10.96
CA ASN A 32 11.74 -9.48 -11.10
C ASN A 32 12.70 -8.38 -10.62
N TYR A 33 12.21 -7.14 -10.56
CA TYR A 33 12.99 -5.95 -10.23
C TYR A 33 12.60 -5.31 -8.89
N ARG A 34 11.97 -6.07 -7.97
CA ARG A 34 11.61 -5.72 -6.57
C ARG A 34 10.11 -5.42 -6.35
N ARG A 35 9.81 -4.73 -5.24
CA ARG A 35 8.48 -4.44 -4.74
C ARG A 35 8.11 -2.97 -4.94
N LEU A 36 6.89 -2.73 -5.39
CA LEU A 36 6.28 -1.41 -5.49
C LEU A 36 5.01 -1.40 -4.65
N SER A 37 4.94 -0.53 -3.64
CA SER A 37 3.72 -0.36 -2.85
C SER A 37 2.98 0.88 -3.31
N ILE A 38 1.69 0.75 -3.61
CA ILE A 38 0.82 1.81 -4.10
C ILE A 38 -0.28 2.05 -3.08
N PHE A 39 -0.45 3.30 -2.66
CA PHE A 39 -1.43 3.70 -1.64
C PHE A 39 -2.46 4.67 -2.23
N ASN A 40 -3.75 4.31 -2.21
CA ASN A 40 -4.82 5.15 -2.74
C ASN A 40 -5.73 5.65 -1.62
N PHE A 41 -5.86 6.97 -1.51
CA PHE A 41 -6.65 7.65 -0.47
C PHE A 41 -7.96 8.17 -1.07
N TYR A 42 -9.11 7.68 -0.60
CA TYR A 42 -10.43 7.95 -1.20
C TYR A 42 -11.18 9.15 -0.60
N ASN A 43 -10.76 9.67 0.55
CA ASN A 43 -11.47 10.72 1.30
C ASN A 43 -10.47 11.61 2.05
N PRO A 44 -10.81 12.85 2.42
CA PRO A 44 -9.84 13.95 2.48
C PRO A 44 -8.60 13.53 3.26
N TRP A 45 -7.50 13.41 2.51
CA TRP A 45 -6.14 13.08 2.99
C TRP A 45 -5.80 13.95 4.22
N THR A 46 -6.35 15.16 4.28
CA THR A 46 -6.17 16.14 5.35
C THR A 46 -6.77 15.76 6.70
N SER A 47 -7.56 14.69 6.81
CA SER A 47 -7.99 14.20 8.13
C SER A 47 -6.76 13.71 8.93
N ARG A 48 -6.48 14.41 10.02
CA ARG A 48 -5.35 14.12 10.92
C ARG A 48 -5.31 12.66 11.39
N GLU A 49 -6.49 12.06 11.51
CA GLU A 49 -6.67 10.66 11.87
C GLU A 49 -6.09 9.70 10.81
N VAL A 50 -6.39 9.90 9.53
CA VAL A 50 -5.89 9.05 8.43
C VAL A 50 -4.37 9.19 8.31
N LEU A 51 -3.83 10.39 8.46
CA LEU A 51 -2.38 10.63 8.47
C LEU A 51 -1.67 9.93 9.63
N ASN A 52 -2.23 10.02 10.85
CA ASN A 52 -1.67 9.35 12.02
C ASN A 52 -1.70 7.83 11.87
N LEU A 53 -2.83 7.29 11.41
CA LEU A 53 -3.01 5.86 11.18
C LEU A 53 -2.03 5.36 10.11
N PHE A 54 -1.89 6.11 9.01
CA PHE A 54 -0.95 5.76 7.95
C PHE A 54 0.51 5.82 8.40
N SER A 55 0.90 6.88 9.12
CA SER A 55 2.25 7.02 9.66
C SER A 55 2.59 5.90 10.65
N LYS A 56 1.65 5.54 11.53
CA LYS A 56 1.78 4.40 12.43
C LYS A 56 1.95 3.10 11.63
N TYR A 57 1.08 2.87 10.64
CA TYR A 57 1.16 1.67 9.79
C TYR A 57 2.52 1.55 9.08
N LEU A 58 3.03 2.63 8.50
CA LEU A 58 4.34 2.65 7.85
C LEU A 58 5.48 2.34 8.83
N THR A 59 5.38 2.84 10.05
CA THR A 59 6.37 2.60 11.11
C THR A 59 6.37 1.14 11.53
N ASP A 60 5.18 0.60 11.83
CA ASP A 60 5.00 -0.77 12.30
C ASP A 60 5.35 -1.82 11.21
N ASN A 61 5.15 -1.47 9.94
CA ASN A 61 5.35 -2.38 8.80
C ASN A 61 6.56 -2.02 7.93
N ARG A 62 7.47 -1.20 8.44
CA ARG A 62 8.61 -0.66 7.68
C ARG A 62 9.42 -1.73 6.93
N GLN A 63 9.66 -2.88 7.55
CA GLN A 63 10.41 -3.97 6.91
C GLN A 63 9.66 -4.61 5.73
N ASN A 64 8.33 -4.64 5.79
CA ASN A 64 7.49 -5.23 4.73
C ASN A 64 7.28 -4.27 3.56
N ILE A 65 7.38 -2.96 3.80
CA ILE A 65 7.19 -1.91 2.80
C ILE A 65 8.53 -1.48 2.19
N CYS A 66 9.60 -1.43 3.00
CA CYS A 66 10.90 -0.84 2.65
C CYS A 66 12.08 -1.80 2.90
N SER A 67 12.01 -3.06 2.48
CA SER A 67 13.11 -4.02 2.65
C SER A 67 14.30 -3.75 1.71
N ALA A 68 15.32 -3.02 2.19
CA ALA A 68 16.59 -2.73 1.51
C ALA A 68 16.45 -2.12 0.09
N ASP A 69 17.58 -1.77 -0.54
CA ASP A 69 17.71 -0.81 -1.65
C ASP A 69 16.65 -0.93 -2.78
N ASN A 70 16.48 0.12 -3.58
CA ASN A 70 15.61 0.23 -4.76
C ASN A 70 14.15 -0.28 -4.65
N ASN A 71 13.51 -0.21 -3.48
CA ASN A 71 12.05 -0.29 -3.41
C ASN A 71 11.44 1.09 -3.66
N TYR A 72 10.34 1.13 -4.39
CA TYR A 72 9.64 2.36 -4.73
C TYR A 72 8.29 2.42 -4.02
N MET A 73 7.91 3.62 -3.61
CA MET A 73 6.60 3.93 -3.05
C MET A 73 5.97 5.02 -3.92
N LEU A 74 4.76 4.77 -4.41
CA LEU A 74 3.98 5.71 -5.21
C LEU A 74 2.64 6.01 -4.52
#